data_AF-A0AAV5S0S4-F1
#
_entry.id   AF-A0AAV5S0S4-F1
#
_cell.length_a   1.000
_cell.length_b   1.000
_cell.length_c   1.000
_cell.angle_alpha   90.00
_cell.angle_beta   90.00
_cell.angle_gamma   90.00
#
_symmetry.space_group_name_H-M   'P 1'
#
loop_
_entity.id
_entity.type
_entity.pdbx_description
1 polymer ?
#
loop_
_entity_poly.entity_id
_entity_poly.type
_entity_poly.pdbx_seq_one_letter_code
_entity_poly.pdbx_strand_id
1 'polypeptide(L)'
;MSMFMGAFPGQEVDPEKIKIAEVQFDAMNATFNNILKSCLEKCIAHDGYGEADLAKGEMCCIDRCVAKMHYSNRLIGGYAQAKGFGPETYLRHYENFKKEEK
;
A
#
# COMPACT_ATOMS: atom_id res chain seq x y z
N MET A 1 7.49 35.68 -34.36
CA MET A 1 8.20 34.39 -34.25
C MET A 1 8.78 34.28 -32.85
N SER A 2 8.48 33.16 -32.16
CA SER A 2 9.13 32.66 -30.94
C SER A 2 8.92 33.38 -29.60
N MET A 3 7.69 33.31 -29.07
CA MET A 3 7.48 33.08 -27.64
C MET A 3 7.45 31.56 -27.39
N PHE A 4 8.61 30.92 -27.19
CA PHE A 4 8.67 29.50 -26.80
C PHE A 4 9.99 29.15 -26.11
N MET A 5 10.31 29.83 -25.01
CA MET A 5 11.34 29.41 -24.05
C MET A 5 11.07 30.17 -22.74
N GLY A 6 10.55 29.50 -21.70
CA GLY A 6 10.50 30.11 -20.35
C GLY A 6 9.29 29.82 -19.46
N ALA A 7 8.48 28.79 -19.68
CA ALA A 7 7.32 28.51 -18.82
C ALA A 7 7.54 27.34 -17.87
N PHE A 8 8.47 27.47 -16.91
CA PHE A 8 8.32 26.94 -15.53
C PHE A 8 9.15 27.77 -14.53
N PRO A 9 8.94 29.10 -14.39
CA PRO A 9 9.46 29.82 -13.24
C PRO A 9 8.52 29.58 -12.05
N GLY A 10 9.02 28.90 -11.00
CA GLY A 10 8.39 28.97 -9.67
C GLY A 10 7.35 27.90 -9.34
N GLN A 11 7.62 26.61 -9.62
CA GLN A 11 6.90 25.56 -8.90
C GLN A 11 7.50 25.43 -7.50
N GLU A 12 7.10 26.33 -6.59
CA GLU A 12 7.46 26.25 -5.18
C GLU A 12 6.92 24.93 -4.63
N VAL A 13 7.83 24.06 -4.17
CA VAL A 13 7.45 22.76 -3.62
C VAL A 13 6.91 22.97 -2.22
N ASP A 14 5.60 22.80 -2.08
CA ASP A 14 4.91 22.91 -0.81
C ASP A 14 5.34 21.74 0.12
N PRO A 15 6.00 22.02 1.26
CA PRO A 15 6.48 20.98 2.17
C PRO A 15 5.33 20.17 2.80
N GLU A 16 4.13 20.72 2.90
CA GLU A 16 2.97 19.98 3.42
C GLU A 16 2.50 18.93 2.41
N LYS A 17 2.48 19.29 1.11
CA LYS A 17 2.14 18.34 0.04
C LYS A 17 3.14 17.20 -0.06
N ILE A 18 4.42 17.45 0.21
CA ILE A 18 5.44 16.38 0.30
C ILE A 18 5.08 15.41 1.42
N LYS A 19 4.80 15.90 2.63
CA LYS A 19 4.45 15.05 3.77
C LYS A 19 3.21 14.19 3.50
N ILE A 20 2.19 14.74 2.85
CA ILE A 20 0.99 13.99 2.47
C ILE A 20 1.36 12.91 1.44
N ALA A 21 2.21 13.22 0.46
CA ALA A 21 2.68 12.26 -0.53
C ALA A 21 3.50 11.13 0.10
N GLU A 22 4.35 11.44 1.09
CA GLU A 22 5.12 10.45 1.86
C GLU A 22 4.18 9.46 2.56
N VAL A 23 3.16 9.96 3.27
CA VAL A 23 2.18 9.09 3.96
C VAL A 23 1.40 8.21 2.97
N GLN A 24 1.01 8.77 1.82
CA GLN A 24 0.34 7.98 0.77
C GLN A 24 1.24 6.91 0.20
N PHE A 25 2.52 7.23 -0.02
CA PHE A 25 3.51 6.26 -0.49
C PHE A 25 3.71 5.15 0.54
N ASP A 26 3.82 5.47 1.82
CA ASP A 26 3.96 4.48 2.90
C ASP A 26 2.75 3.55 2.98
N ALA A 27 1.54 4.10 2.85
CA ALA A 27 0.32 3.30 2.79
C ALA A 27 0.33 2.33 1.59
N MET A 28 0.72 2.80 0.39
CA MET A 28 0.84 1.96 -0.79
C MET A 28 1.92 0.88 -0.61
N ASN A 29 3.08 1.24 -0.06
CA ASN A 29 4.19 0.33 0.19
C ASN A 29 3.79 -0.78 1.19
N ALA A 30 3.08 -0.44 2.26
CA ALA A 30 2.56 -1.41 3.22
C ALA A 30 1.61 -2.42 2.53
N THR A 31 0.70 -1.94 1.68
CA THR A 31 -0.20 -2.85 0.93
C THR A 31 0.55 -3.73 -0.07
N PHE A 32 1.55 -3.19 -0.76
CA PHE A 32 2.38 -3.94 -1.70
C PHE A 32 3.15 -5.07 -0.99
N ASN A 33 3.80 -4.77 0.13
CA ASN A 33 4.51 -5.77 0.93
C ASN A 33 3.58 -6.86 1.46
N ASN A 34 2.34 -6.52 1.83
CA ASN A 34 1.33 -7.50 2.22
C ASN A 34 0.92 -8.42 1.06
N ILE A 35 0.68 -7.84 -0.12
CA ILE A 35 0.37 -8.62 -1.34
C ILE A 35 1.53 -9.58 -1.66
N LEU A 36 2.77 -9.08 -1.62
CA LEU A 36 3.97 -9.86 -1.91
C LEU A 36 4.11 -11.05 -0.96
N LYS A 37 4.02 -10.82 0.36
CA LYS A 37 4.09 -11.89 1.36
C LYS A 37 2.96 -12.91 1.21
N SER A 38 1.73 -12.43 1.00
CA SER A 38 0.56 -13.29 0.86
C SER A 38 0.60 -14.15 -0.39
N CYS A 39 1.08 -13.63 -1.52
CA CYS A 39 1.18 -14.40 -2.75
C CYS A 39 2.39 -15.33 -2.77
N LEU A 40 3.49 -14.94 -2.11
CA LEU A 40 4.61 -15.85 -1.85
C LEU A 40 4.14 -17.09 -1.09
N GLU A 41 3.44 -16.91 0.04
CA GLU A 41 2.93 -18.01 0.88
C GLU A 41 1.91 -18.90 0.15
N LYS A 42 1.11 -18.33 -0.76
CA LYS A 42 0.05 -19.08 -1.45
C LYS A 42 0.49 -19.83 -2.70
N CYS A 43 1.45 -19.27 -3.43
CA CYS A 43 1.78 -19.76 -4.77
C CYS A 43 3.14 -20.45 -4.85
N ILE A 44 4.03 -20.25 -3.88
CA ILE A 44 5.34 -20.90 -3.85
C ILE A 44 5.33 -22.00 -2.78
N ALA A 45 5.73 -23.20 -3.17
CA ALA A 45 5.69 -24.35 -2.27
C ALA A 45 6.72 -24.23 -1.13
N HIS A 46 6.31 -24.58 0.08
CA HIS A 46 7.20 -24.62 1.26
C HIS A 46 8.00 -25.92 1.37
N ASP A 47 7.53 -27.00 0.72
CA ASP A 47 8.07 -28.35 0.87
C ASP A 47 9.36 -28.60 0.05
N GLY A 48 9.78 -27.62 -0.76
CA GLY A 48 11.03 -27.65 -1.49
C GLY A 48 10.98 -26.86 -2.80
N TYR A 49 12.13 -26.30 -3.19
CA TYR A 49 12.30 -25.65 -4.48
C TYR A 49 12.89 -26.66 -5.47
N GLY A 50 12.13 -27.00 -6.52
CA GLY A 50 12.59 -27.94 -7.54
C GLY A 50 13.61 -27.31 -8.50
N GLU A 51 13.35 -26.10 -8.94
CA GLU A 51 14.17 -25.31 -9.86
C GLU A 51 14.20 -23.84 -9.44
N ALA A 52 15.16 -23.07 -9.97
CA ALA A 52 15.32 -21.65 -9.61
C ALA A 52 14.33 -20.74 -10.34
N ASP A 53 13.86 -21.16 -11.52
CA ASP A 53 12.88 -20.44 -12.30
C ASP A 53 11.47 -20.78 -11.85
N LEU A 54 10.53 -19.85 -12.03
CA LEU A 54 9.13 -20.08 -11.69
C LEU A 54 8.48 -21.02 -12.71
N ALA A 55 7.88 -22.10 -12.21
CA ALA A 55 7.10 -22.98 -13.07
C ALA A 55 5.88 -22.23 -13.62
N LYS A 56 5.39 -22.64 -14.80
CA LYS A 56 4.19 -22.03 -15.42
C LYS A 56 2.99 -21.99 -14.47
N GLY A 57 2.85 -23.01 -13.61
CA GLY A 57 1.80 -23.07 -12.58
C GLY A 57 1.93 -21.96 -11.54
N GLU A 58 3.15 -21.72 -11.06
CA GLU A 58 3.45 -20.68 -10.07
C GLU A 58 3.26 -19.28 -10.67
N MET A 59 3.73 -19.04 -11.90
CA MET A 59 3.50 -17.78 -12.61
C MET A 59 1.99 -17.47 -12.75
N CYS A 60 1.21 -18.42 -13.28
CA CYS A 60 -0.25 -18.24 -13.41
C CYS A 60 -0.95 -18.11 -12.04
N CYS A 61 -0.43 -18.74 -10.99
CA CYS A 61 -0.95 -18.57 -9.63
C CYS A 61 -0.72 -17.16 -9.13
N ILE A 62 0.50 -16.62 -9.29
CA ILE A 62 0.87 -15.26 -8.85
C ILE A 62 -0.04 -14.21 -9.50
N ASP A 63 -0.25 -14.28 -10.81
CA ASP A 63 -1.13 -13.35 -11.53
C ASP A 63 -2.55 -13.32 -10.93
N ARG A 64 -3.11 -14.52 -10.70
CA ARG A 64 -4.45 -14.68 -10.10
C ARG A 64 -4.47 -14.25 -8.63
N CYS A 65 -3.39 -14.50 -7.90
CA CYS A 65 -3.27 -14.14 -6.50
C CYS A 65 -3.27 -12.63 -6.31
N VAL A 66 -2.45 -11.90 -7.07
CA VAL A 66 -2.37 -10.45 -7.02
C VAL A 66 -3.71 -9.83 -7.39
N ALA A 67 -4.37 -10.31 -8.45
CA ALA A 67 -5.70 -9.83 -8.84
C ALA A 67 -6.74 -9.99 -7.72
N LYS A 68 -6.79 -11.16 -7.08
CA LYS A 68 -7.70 -11.43 -5.95
C LYS A 68 -7.35 -10.61 -4.71
N MET A 69 -6.08 -10.49 -4.37
CA MET A 69 -5.64 -9.76 -3.18
C MET A 69 -5.90 -8.27 -3.33
N HIS A 70 -5.62 -7.68 -4.50
CA HIS A 70 -5.89 -6.28 -4.75
C HIS A 70 -7.40 -5.97 -4.71
N TYR A 71 -8.23 -6.84 -5.30
CA TYR A 71 -9.69 -6.72 -5.18
C TYR A 71 -10.16 -6.82 -3.71
N SER A 72 -9.61 -7.76 -2.96
CA SER A 72 -9.94 -7.96 -1.53
C SER A 72 -9.53 -6.75 -0.69
N ASN A 73 -8.34 -6.19 -0.91
CA ASN A 73 -7.85 -4.99 -0.24
C ASN A 73 -8.79 -3.80 -0.48
N ARG A 74 -9.23 -3.60 -1.72
CA ARG A 74 -10.19 -2.53 -2.06
C ARG A 74 -11.55 -2.74 -1.39
N LEU A 75 -12.06 -3.97 -1.38
CA LEU A 75 -13.35 -4.31 -0.76
C LEU A 75 -13.30 -4.08 0.75
N ILE A 76 -12.26 -4.60 1.42
CA ILE A 76 -12.07 -4.43 2.86
C ILE A 76 -11.87 -2.94 3.20
N GLY A 77 -11.13 -2.19 2.40
CA GLY A 77 -10.97 -0.74 2.57
C GLY A 77 -12.31 0.00 2.54
N GLY A 78 -13.17 -0.29 1.56
CA GLY A 78 -14.51 0.30 1.49
C GLY A 78 -15.41 -0.12 2.66
N TYR A 79 -15.34 -1.38 3.07
CA TYR A 79 -16.10 -1.88 4.22
C TYR A 79 -15.65 -1.25 5.55
N ALA A 80 -14.34 -1.13 5.75
CA ALA A 80 -13.74 -0.51 6.93
C ALA A 80 -14.20 0.95 7.08
N GLN A 81 -14.20 1.70 5.98
CA GLN A 81 -14.74 3.07 5.96
C GLN A 81 -16.24 3.11 6.26
N ALA A 82 -17.03 2.22 5.66
CA ALA A 82 -18.47 2.14 5.91
C ALA A 82 -18.82 1.79 7.37
N LYS A 83 -17.93 1.08 8.07
CA LYS A 83 -18.06 0.75 9.50
C LYS A 83 -17.43 1.78 10.43
N GLY A 84 -16.80 2.82 9.90
CA GLY A 84 -16.08 3.82 10.69
C GLY A 84 -14.84 3.26 11.39
N PHE A 85 -14.18 2.26 10.80
CA PHE A 85 -12.91 1.73 11.31
C PHE A 85 -11.80 2.75 11.09
N GLY A 86 -11.40 3.44 12.17
CA GLY A 86 -10.28 4.39 12.18
C GLY A 86 -9.50 4.38 13.50
N PRO A 87 -8.37 5.10 13.55
CA PRO A 87 -7.50 5.13 14.72
C PRO A 87 -8.23 5.62 15.99
N GLU A 88 -9.04 6.68 15.90
CA GLU A 88 -9.80 7.23 17.04
C GLU A 88 -10.82 6.24 17.63
N THR A 89 -11.39 5.38 16.77
CA THR A 89 -12.42 4.40 17.18
C THR A 89 -11.84 3.09 17.70
N TYR A 90 -10.72 2.61 17.15
CA TYR A 90 -10.18 1.28 17.44
C TYR A 90 -8.89 1.30 18.29
N LEU A 91 -8.09 2.36 18.26
CA LEU A 91 -6.83 2.45 19.02
C LEU A 91 -7.04 3.12 20.39
N ARG A 92 -7.94 2.58 21.20
CA ARG A 92 -8.29 3.15 22.53
C ARG A 92 -7.11 3.28 23.48
N HIS A 93 -6.09 2.43 23.35
CA HIS A 93 -4.90 2.47 24.19
C HIS A 93 -4.06 3.75 23.99
N TYR A 94 -4.19 4.42 22.83
CA TYR A 94 -3.52 5.71 22.59
C TYR A 94 -4.12 6.88 23.39
N GLU A 95 -5.36 6.74 23.90
CA GLU A 95 -5.97 7.78 24.73
C GLU A 95 -5.21 8.01 26.04
N ASN A 96 -4.49 6.99 26.54
CA ASN A 96 -3.72 7.09 27.77
C ASN A 96 -2.49 8.00 27.58
N PHE A 97 -1.74 7.82 26.49
CA PHE A 97 -0.57 8.66 26.19
C PHE A 97 -0.96 10.12 25.94
N LYS A 98 -2.10 10.37 25.27
CA LYS A 98 -2.59 11.73 25.02
C LYS A 98 -2.96 12.50 26.30
N LYS A 99 -3.24 11.79 27.39
CA LYS A 99 -3.50 12.40 28.71
C LYS A 99 -2.21 12.76 29.45
N GLU A 100 -1.13 11.99 29.25
CA GLU A 100 0.17 12.22 29.88
C GLU A 100 0.93 13.40 29.24
N GLU A 101 0.64 13.70 27.97
CA GLU A 101 1.23 14.82 27.22
C GLU A 101 0.56 16.18 27.51
N LYS A 102 -0.52 16.20 28.30
CA LYS A 102 -1.23 17.42 28.75
C LYS A 102 -0.86 17.78 30.17
#